data_AF-A0AAP3ZZY1-F1
#
_entry.id   AF-A0AAP3ZZY1-F1
#
_cell.length_a   1.000
_cell.length_b   1.000
_cell.length_c   1.000
_cell.angle_alpha   90.00
_cell.angle_beta   90.00
_cell.angle_gamma   90.00
#
_symmetry.space_group_name_H-M   'P 1'
#
loop_
_entity.id
_entity.type
_entity.pdbx_description
1 polymer ?
#
loop_
_entity_poly.entity_id
_entity_poly.type
_entity_poly.pdbx_seq_one_letter_code
_entity_poly.pdbx_strand_id
1 'polypeptide(L)'
;MFAYISGSTFVIQNLFGASPQLFSILFALNGLGLIIAGQITGRVSVSISGQTLFISGITLATVSGLILFIVLISGGGLYAVCIPLFFTVSSVGIVTTTGSSLAMQNYGQAAGSASALLV
;
A
#
# COMPACT_ATOMS: atom_id res chain seq x y z
N MET A 1 1.26 -4.32 7.19
CA MET A 1 0.50 -3.17 7.69
C MET A 1 0.75 -2.83 9.15
N PHE A 2 0.78 -3.79 10.09
CA PHE A 2 1.11 -3.50 11.49
C PHE A 2 2.46 -2.80 11.69
N ALA A 3 3.52 -3.28 11.02
CA ALA A 3 4.83 -2.63 11.05
C ALA A 3 4.79 -1.16 10.57
N TYR A 4 3.94 -0.84 9.59
CA TYR A 4 3.75 0.54 9.13
C TYR A 4 3.09 1.38 10.22
N ILE A 5 1.95 0.97 10.78
CA ILE A 5 1.20 1.75 11.76
C ILE A 5 2.04 2.03 13.02
N SER A 6 2.71 1.01 13.54
CA SER A 6 3.56 1.15 14.73
C SER A 6 4.85 1.94 14.42
N GLY A 7 5.51 1.65 13.29
CA GLY A 7 6.79 2.24 12.93
C GLY A 7 6.69 3.69 12.45
N SER A 8 5.67 4.03 11.66
CA SER A 8 5.52 5.36 11.06
C SER A 8 5.36 6.45 12.11
N THR A 9 4.65 6.14 13.20
CA THR A 9 4.45 7.07 14.32
C THR A 9 5.77 7.40 15.00
N PHE A 10 6.59 6.38 15.28
CA PHE A 10 7.93 6.56 15.84
C PHE A 10 8.82 7.38 14.91
N VAL A 11 8.92 6.99 13.64
CA VAL A 11 9.79 7.67 12.68
C VAL A 11 9.35 9.12 12.46
N ILE A 12 8.08 9.38 12.18
CA ILE A 12 7.61 10.72 11.81
C ILE A 12 7.59 11.67 13.02
N GLN A 13 7.13 11.21 14.19
CA GLN A 13 7.02 12.10 15.37
C GLN A 13 8.30 12.14 16.21
N ASN A 14 8.93 10.98 16.49
CA ASN A 14 10.10 10.94 17.39
C ASN A 14 11.41 11.23 16.64
N LEU A 15 11.58 10.74 15.41
CA LEU A 15 12.81 10.94 14.65
C LEU A 15 12.82 12.29 13.89
N PHE A 16 11.71 12.62 13.22
CA PHE A 16 11.59 13.87 12.45
C PHE A 16 10.95 15.03 13.21
N GLY A 17 10.49 14.83 14.45
CA GLY A 17 9.91 15.89 15.28
C GLY A 17 8.58 16.45 14.76
N ALA A 18 7.86 15.73 13.89
CA ALA A 18 6.61 16.20 13.34
C ALA A 18 5.51 16.28 14.41
N SER A 19 4.64 17.28 14.32
CA SER A 19 3.50 17.40 15.22
C SER A 19 2.51 16.24 15.05
N PRO A 20 1.76 15.86 16.11
CA PRO A 20 0.71 14.85 16.01
C PRO A 20 -0.35 15.18 14.94
N GLN A 21 -0.65 16.47 14.72
CA GLN A 21 -1.57 16.92 13.69
C GLN A 21 -1.02 16.63 12.28
N LEU A 22 0.26 16.94 12.03
CA LEU A 22 0.89 16.65 10.74
C LEU A 22 0.94 15.14 10.49
N PHE A 23 1.31 14.35 11.50
CA PHE A 23 1.25 12.89 11.41
C PHE A 23 -0.16 12.40 11.06
N SER A 24 -1.19 12.94 11.70
CA SER A 24 -2.59 12.56 11.44
C SER A 24 -3.00 12.84 10.00
N ILE A 25 -2.59 13.98 9.44
CA ILE A 25 -2.83 14.34 8.03
C ILE A 25 -2.09 13.37 7.09
N LEU A 26 -0.81 13.10 7.35
CA LEU A 26 -0.02 12.16 6.54
C LEU A 26 -0.59 10.73 6.59
N PHE A 27 -1.04 10.30 7.75
CA PHE A 27 -1.66 8.99 7.93
C PHE A 27 -3.00 8.91 7.18
N ALA A 28 -3.83 9.94 7.27
CA ALA A 28 -5.08 10.04 6.51
C ALA A 28 -4.84 10.04 4.99
N LEU A 29 -3.81 10.74 4.51
CA LEU A 29 -3.41 10.72 3.10
C LEU A 29 -3.02 9.32 2.64
N ASN A 30 -2.24 8.58 3.43
CA ASN A 30 -1.91 7.18 3.13
C ASN A 30 -3.17 6.29 3.06
N GLY A 31 -4.12 6.48 3.98
CA GLY A 31 -5.41 5.80 3.95
C GLY A 31 -6.22 6.12 2.69
N LEU A 32 -6.26 7.39 2.28
CA LEU A 32 -6.89 7.80 1.02
C LEU A 32 -6.21 7.17 -0.20
N GLY A 33 -4.87 7.16 -0.22
CA GLY A 33 -4.10 6.50 -1.27
C GLY A 33 -4.43 5.02 -1.41
N LEU A 34 -4.53 4.31 -0.28
CA LEU A 34 -4.94 2.90 -0.23
C LEU A 34 -6.34 2.70 -0.84
N ILE A 35 -7.33 3.51 -0.43
CA ILE A 35 -8.71 3.42 -0.92
C ILE A 35 -8.76 3.72 -2.42
N ILE A 36 -8.16 4.83 -2.85
CA ILE A 36 -8.15 5.25 -4.26
C ILE A 36 -7.46 4.20 -5.13
N ALA A 37 -6.31 3.67 -4.69
CA ALA A 37 -5.60 2.65 -5.44
C ALA A 37 -6.42 1.37 -5.59
N GLY A 38 -7.10 0.91 -4.53
CA GLY A 38 -8.01 -0.24 -4.61
C GLY A 38 -9.18 0.01 -5.57
N GLN A 39 -9.81 1.19 -5.49
CA GLN A 39 -10.94 1.56 -6.37
C GLN A 39 -10.53 1.68 -7.84
N ILE A 40 -9.39 2.32 -8.13
CA ILE A 40 -8.83 2.42 -9.48
C ILE A 40 -8.53 1.01 -9.99
N THR A 41 -7.90 0.17 -9.18
CA THR A 41 -7.58 -1.22 -9.55
C THR A 41 -8.83 -2.02 -9.89
N GLY A 42 -9.90 -1.91 -9.08
CA GLY A 42 -11.17 -2.57 -9.33
C GLY A 42 -11.89 -2.07 -10.59
N ARG A 43 -11.70 -0.81 -10.99
CA ARG A 43 -12.22 -0.29 -12.26
C ARG A 43 -11.40 -0.76 -13.46
N VAL A 44 -10.08 -0.74 -13.33
CA VAL A 44 -9.14 -1.11 -14.41
C VAL A 44 -9.11 -2.62 -14.63
N SER A 45 -9.44 -3.44 -13.63
CA SER A 45 -9.51 -4.90 -13.78
C SER A 45 -10.59 -5.38 -14.76
N VAL A 46 -11.51 -4.50 -15.17
CA VAL A 46 -12.49 -4.77 -16.23
C VAL A 46 -11.82 -4.81 -17.61
N SER A 47 -10.74 -4.05 -17.82
CA SER A 47 -10.05 -3.93 -19.11
C SER A 47 -8.64 -4.55 -19.13
N ILE A 48 -8.00 -4.73 -17.98
CA ILE A 48 -6.65 -5.28 -17.85
C ILE A 48 -6.67 -6.56 -17.01
N SER A 49 -5.83 -7.54 -17.37
CA SER A 49 -5.72 -8.79 -16.60
C SER A 49 -5.35 -8.55 -15.13
N GLY A 50 -5.99 -9.29 -14.22
CA GLY A 50 -5.70 -9.22 -12.79
C GLY A 50 -4.23 -9.54 -12.46
N GLN A 51 -3.61 -10.44 -13.24
CA GLN A 51 -2.19 -10.80 -13.07
C GLN A 51 -1.26 -9.61 -13.40
N THR A 52 -1.55 -8.86 -14.46
CA THR A 52 -0.78 -7.65 -14.80
C THR A 52 -0.90 -6.60 -13.71
N LEU A 53 -2.10 -6.39 -13.17
CA LEU A 53 -2.34 -5.44 -12.08
C LEU A 53 -1.68 -5.88 -10.77
N PHE A 54 -1.64 -7.18 -10.49
CA PHE A 54 -0.94 -7.72 -9.33
C PHE A 54 0.57 -7.50 -9.43
N ILE A 55 1.17 -7.80 -10.58
CA ILE A 55 2.59 -7.58 -10.83
C ILE A 55 2.93 -6.09 -10.77
N SER A 56 2.09 -5.20 -11.31
CA SER A 56 2.31 -3.76 -11.23
C SER A 56 2.23 -3.25 -9.78
N GLY A 57 1.30 -3.78 -8.98
CA GLY A 57 1.21 -3.51 -7.54
C GLY A 57 2.48 -3.93 -6.80
N ILE A 58 2.98 -5.14 -7.03
CA ILE A 58 4.24 -5.63 -6.44
C ILE A 58 5.42 -4.76 -6.90
N THR A 59 5.51 -4.46 -8.18
CA THR A 59 6.59 -3.63 -8.73
C THR A 59 6.61 -2.24 -8.09
N LEU A 60 5.43 -1.63 -7.94
CA LEU A 60 5.28 -0.35 -7.26
C LEU A 60 5.70 -0.45 -5.78
N ALA A 61 5.30 -1.51 -5.08
CA ALA A 61 5.69 -1.76 -3.69
C ALA A 61 7.21 -1.88 -3.55
N THR A 62 7.86 -2.66 -4.41
CA THR A 62 9.31 -2.88 -4.38
C THR A 62 10.08 -1.62 -4.72
N VAL A 63 9.71 -0.93 -5.81
CA VAL A 63 10.41 0.29 -6.24
C VAL A 63 10.27 1.40 -5.20
N SER A 64 9.05 1.64 -4.70
CA SER A 64 8.83 2.66 -3.67
C SER A 64 9.51 2.31 -2.35
N GLY A 65 9.53 1.03 -1.96
CA GLY A 65 10.25 0.56 -0.78
C GLY A 65 11.77 0.73 -0.89
N LEU A 66 12.34 0.47 -2.06
CA LEU A 66 13.77 0.71 -2.32
C LEU A 66 14.10 2.21 -2.27
N ILE A 67 13.26 3.06 -2.86
CA ILE A 67 13.43 4.52 -2.78
C ILE A 67 13.34 4.98 -1.32
N LEU A 68 12.37 4.47 -0.56
CA LEU A 68 12.21 4.77 0.86
C LEU A 68 13.48 4.40 1.64
N PHE A 69 14.04 3.21 1.37
CA PHE A 69 15.29 2.76 1.99
C PHE A 69 16.47 3.68 1.67
N ILE A 70 16.64 4.05 0.39
CA ILE A 70 17.70 4.97 -0.06
C ILE A 70 17.57 6.35 0.59
N VAL A 71 16.35 6.90 0.68
CA VAL A 71 16.11 8.19 1.33
C VAL A 71 16.48 8.14 2.82
N LEU A 72 16.14 7.03 3.50
CA LEU A 72 16.41 6.87 4.93
C LEU A 72 17.92 6.85 5.22
N ILE A 73 18.70 6.08 4.45
CA ILE A 73 20.16 6.00 4.63
C ILE A 73 20.89 7.29 4.21
N SER A 74 20.30 8.06 3.31
CA SER A 74 20.87 9.34 2.84
C SER A 74 20.59 10.50 3.80
N GLY A 75 19.84 10.28 4.89
CA GLY A 75 19.42 11.33 5.80
C GLY A 75 18.42 12.31 5.19
N GLY A 76 17.60 11.84 4.24
CA GLY A 76 16.59 12.68 3.58
C GLY A 76 15.57 13.25 4.56
N GLY A 77 15.07 14.46 4.27
CA GLY A 77 14.08 15.13 5.12
C GLY A 77 12.70 14.42 5.11
N LEU A 78 11.83 14.84 6.03
CA LEU A 78 10.49 14.25 6.22
C LEU A 78 9.70 14.08 4.92
N TYR A 79 9.64 15.12 4.08
CA TYR A 79 8.89 15.07 2.81
C TYR A 79 9.45 14.05 1.81
N ALA A 80 10.77 13.83 1.81
CA ALA A 80 11.40 12.83 0.96
C ALA A 80 11.04 11.40 1.40
N VAL A 81 10.72 11.19 2.68
CA VAL A 81 10.22 9.91 3.22
C VAL A 81 8.73 9.73 2.93
N CYS A 82 7.94 10.81 3.05
CA CYS A 82 6.48 10.75 2.88
C CYS A 82 6.04 10.30 1.48
N ILE A 83 6.71 10.77 0.42
CA ILE A 83 6.36 10.46 -0.97
C ILE A 83 6.48 8.96 -1.27
N PRO A 84 7.66 8.32 -1.13
CA PRO A 84 7.79 6.89 -1.39
C PRO A 84 6.94 6.05 -0.43
N LEU A 85 6.82 6.46 0.83
CA LEU A 85 5.96 5.79 1.81
C LEU A 85 4.48 5.77 1.36
N PHE A 86 3.98 6.89 0.81
CA PHE A 86 2.62 6.97 0.25
C PHE A 86 2.40 5.96 -0.88
N PHE A 87 3.36 5.84 -1.81
CA PHE A 87 3.26 4.86 -2.89
C PHE A 87 3.37 3.42 -2.39
N THR A 88 4.24 3.15 -1.40
CA THR A 88 4.35 1.84 -0.77
C THR A 88 3.02 1.44 -0.13
N VAL A 89 2.39 2.32 0.66
CA VAL A 89 1.09 2.01 1.29
C VAL A 89 -0.01 1.87 0.25
N SER A 90 -0.07 2.75 -0.74
CA SER A 90 -1.09 2.70 -1.81
C SER A 90 -1.01 1.40 -2.62
N SER A 91 0.19 0.88 -2.86
CA SER A 91 0.39 -0.39 -3.58
C SER A 91 -0.29 -1.59 -2.90
N VAL A 92 -0.45 -1.55 -1.56
CA VAL A 92 -1.15 -2.61 -0.82
C VAL A 92 -2.62 -2.69 -1.22
N GLY A 93 -3.25 -1.56 -1.57
CA GLY A 93 -4.62 -1.53 -2.08
C GLY A 93 -4.73 -2.32 -3.38
N ILE A 94 -3.79 -2.08 -4.31
CA ILE A 94 -3.71 -2.79 -5.59
C ILE A 94 -3.52 -4.30 -5.37
N VAL A 95 -2.51 -4.67 -4.58
CA VAL A 95 -2.13 -6.07 -4.33
C VAL A 95 -3.23 -6.84 -3.60
N THR A 96 -3.89 -6.22 -2.63
CA THR A 96 -4.97 -6.87 -1.88
C THR A 96 -6.18 -7.10 -2.78
N THR A 97 -6.59 -6.08 -3.55
CA THR A 97 -7.75 -6.20 -4.46
C THR A 97 -7.52 -7.26 -5.54
N THR A 98 -6.35 -7.24 -6.18
CA THR A 98 -6.03 -8.19 -7.27
C THR A 98 -5.68 -9.57 -6.76
N GLY A 99 -4.93 -9.67 -5.67
CA GLY A 99 -4.54 -10.94 -5.05
C GLY A 99 -5.75 -11.75 -4.59
N SER A 100 -6.70 -11.12 -3.89
CA SER A 100 -7.94 -11.80 -3.47
C SER A 100 -8.77 -12.26 -4.67
N SER A 101 -8.86 -11.44 -5.73
CA SER A 101 -9.58 -11.81 -6.96
C SER A 101 -8.94 -13.00 -7.67
N LEU A 102 -7.60 -12.98 -7.84
CA LEU A 102 -6.83 -14.07 -8.44
C LEU A 102 -6.92 -15.36 -7.63
N ALA A 103 -6.88 -15.26 -6.30
CA ALA A 103 -7.01 -16.43 -5.41
C ALA A 103 -8.38 -17.09 -5.58
N MET A 104 -9.47 -16.32 -5.71
CA MET A 104 -10.83 -16.85 -5.87
C MET A 104 -11.11 -17.41 -7.27
N GLN A 105 -10.43 -16.95 -8.33
CA GLN A 105 -10.65 -17.42 -9.71
C GLN A 105 -10.49 -18.94 -9.86
N ASN A 106 -9.63 -19.57 -9.06
CA ASN A 106 -9.38 -21.01 -9.12
C ASN A 106 -10.42 -21.85 -8.35
N TYR A 107 -11.34 -21.22 -7.59
CA TYR A 107 -12.23 -21.94 -6.66
C TYR A 107 -13.73 -21.84 -6.99
N GLY A 108 -14.14 -21.39 -8.18
CA GLY A 108 -15.49 -21.57 -8.76
C GLY A 108 -16.67 -21.64 -7.77
N GLN A 109 -17.13 -22.86 -7.42
CA GLN A 109 -18.24 -23.08 -6.48
C GLN A 109 -17.90 -22.85 -4.99
N ALA A 110 -16.63 -22.95 -4.60
CA ALA A 110 -16.13 -22.73 -3.25
C ALA A 110 -15.57 -21.31 -3.04
N ALA A 111 -15.75 -20.38 -3.99
CA ALA A 111 -15.23 -19.01 -3.91
C ALA A 111 -15.66 -18.28 -2.63
N GLY A 112 -16.87 -18.53 -2.13
CA GLY A 112 -17.34 -17.98 -0.85
C GLY A 112 -16.57 -18.51 0.35
N SER A 113 -16.29 -19.81 0.41
CA SER A 113 -15.48 -20.43 1.47
C SER A 113 -13.99 -20.04 1.37
N ALA A 114 -13.47 -19.90 0.14
CA ALA A 114 -12.11 -19.41 -0.10
C ALA A 114 -11.96 -17.94 0.33
N SER A 115 -12.96 -17.10 0.03
CA SER A 115 -12.99 -15.72 0.52
C SER A 115 -13.03 -15.65 2.05
N ALA A 116 -13.76 -16.55 2.71
CA ALA A 116 -13.82 -16.59 4.18
C ALA A 116 -12.47 -16.94 4.83
N LEU A 117 -11.57 -17.61 4.10
CA LEU A 117 -10.23 -18.00 4.56
C LEU A 117 -9.17 -16.90 4.31
N LEU A 118 -9.47 -15.98 3.38
CA LEU A 118 -8.60 -14.85 3.03
C LEU A 118 -8.81 -13.61 3.91
N VAL A 119 -9.91 -13.56 4.67
CA VAL A 119 -10.27 -12.50 5.63
C VAL A 119 -9.73 -12.83 7.00
#